data_AF-A0A662HUN3-F1
#
_entry.id   AF-A0A662HUN3-F1
#
_cell.length_a   1.000
_cell.length_b   1.000
_cell.length_c   1.000
_cell.angle_alpha   90.00
_cell.angle_beta   90.00
_cell.angle_gamma   90.00
#
_symmetry.space_group_name_H-M   'P 1'
#
loop_
_entity.id
_entity.type
_entity.pdbx_description
1 polymer ?
#
loop_
_entity_poly.entity_id
_entity_poly.type
_entity_poly.pdbx_seq_one_letter_code
_entity_poly.pdbx_strand_id
1 'polypeptide(L)' 'MSAETLLRKIKGAQVIPLDDCSVVREGKKRFKVYLPSRLNTLWEALQGRKIDVWIVIRSPER' A
#
# COMPACT_ATOMS: atom_id res chain seq x y z
N MET A 1 17.90 -1.47 0.83
CA MET A 1 17.38 -0.43 -0.08
C MET A 1 17.33 0.88 0.68
N SER A 2 17.93 1.98 0.21
CA SER A 2 18.04 3.21 1.01
C SER A 2 16.74 4.03 1.02
N ALA A 3 16.53 4.83 2.07
CA ALA A 3 15.36 5.71 2.20
C ALA A 3 15.23 6.71 1.03
N GLU A 4 16.35 7.21 0.48
CA GLU A 4 16.37 8.08 -0.70
C GLU A 4 15.82 7.42 -1.96
N THR A 5 16.06 6.12 -2.14
CA THR A 5 15.55 5.38 -3.30
C THR A 5 14.03 5.25 -3.24
N LEU A 6 13.49 5.04 -2.03
CA LEU A 6 12.05 5.03 -1.77
C LEU A 6 11.43 6.40 -2.04
N LEU A 7 12.03 7.47 -1.53
CA LEU A 7 11.56 8.85 -1.73
C LEU A 7 11.51 9.26 -3.20
N ARG A 8 12.50 8.86 -4.00
CA ARG A 8 12.49 9.09 -5.46
C ARG A 8 11.33 8.38 -6.17
N LYS A 9 11.03 7.14 -5.78
CA LYS A 9 9.88 6.39 -6.34
C LYS A 9 8.55 7.00 -5.92
N ILE A 10 8.44 7.46 -4.67
CA ILE A 10 7.22 8.10 -4.15
C ILE A 10 6.99 9.48 -4.81
N LYS A 11 8.05 10.24 -5.13
CA LYS A 11 7.93 11.56 -5.77
C LYS A 11 7.17 11.56 -7.11
N GLY A 12 7.17 10.44 -7.84
CA GLY A 12 6.40 10.29 -9.08
C GLY A 12 5.11 9.48 -8.92
N ALA A 13 4.81 9.00 -7.71
CA ALA A 13 3.66 8.16 -7.44
C ALA A 13 2.51 8.96 -6.84
N GLN A 14 1.28 8.58 -7.20
CA GLN A 14 0.10 9.07 -6.51
C GLN A 14 0.08 8.50 -5.07
N VAL A 15 0.20 9.37 -4.08
CA VAL A 15 0.13 8.98 -2.66
C VAL A 15 -1.32 9.06 -2.20
N ILE A 16 -1.87 7.94 -1.73
CA ILE A 16 -3.26 7.85 -1.27
C ILE A 16 -3.25 7.46 0.21
N PRO A 17 -3.70 8.35 1.13
CA PRO A 17 -3.83 8.00 2.53
C PRO A 17 -4.97 6.99 2.71
N LEU A 18 -4.66 5.89 3.41
CA LEU A 18 -5.59 4.79 3.65
C LEU A 18 -6.35 4.91 4.97
N ASP A 19 -6.07 5.95 5.78
CA ASP A 19 -6.62 6.24 7.13
C ASP A 19 -6.87 4.96 7.95
N ASP A 20 -8.09 4.43 7.87
CA ASP A 20 -8.52 3.15 8.46
C ASP A 20 -8.25 1.97 7.51
N CYS A 21 -7.00 1.55 7.45
CA CYS A 21 -6.59 0.36 6.70
C CYS A 21 -6.14 -0.74 7.65
N SER A 22 -6.56 -1.97 7.37
CA SER A 22 -6.04 -3.16 8.05
C SER A 22 -5.18 -3.96 7.10
N VAL A 23 -3.97 -4.30 7.53
CA VAL A 23 -3.09 -5.25 6.85
C VAL A 23 -3.09 -6.54 7.65
N VAL A 24 -3.64 -7.60 7.07
CA VAL A 24 -3.74 -8.91 7.71
C VAL A 24 -2.79 -9.87 7.01
N ARG A 25 -2.00 -10.63 7.77
CA ARG A 25 -1.16 -11.68 7.21
C ARG A 25 -2.04 -12.85 6.76
N GLU A 26 -1.86 -13.30 5.53
CA GLU A 26 -2.54 -14.46 4.96
C GLU A 26 -1.52 -15.58 4.71
N GLY A 27 -1.43 -16.53 5.65
CA GLY A 27 -0.44 -17.61 5.59
C GLY A 27 1.01 -17.14 5.79
N LYS A 28 1.98 -17.86 5.18
CA LYS A 28 3.41 -17.65 5.48
C LYS A 28 4.05 -16.45 4.75
N LYS A 29 3.57 -16.10 3.56
CA LYS A 29 4.23 -15.13 2.66
C LYS A 29 3.28 -14.17 1.94
N ARG A 30 1.99 -14.15 2.30
CA ARG A 30 1.02 -13.23 1.70
C ARG A 30 0.45 -12.31 2.77
N PHE A 31 0.04 -11.15 2.31
CA PHE A 31 -0.65 -10.14 3.10
C PHE A 31 -1.88 -9.72 2.32
N LYS A 32 -2.98 -9.55 3.05
CA LYS A 32 -4.22 -8.99 2.55
C LYS A 32 -4.33 -7.56 3.08
N VAL A 33 -4.47 -6.61 2.18
CA VAL A 33 -4.65 -5.19 2.51
C VAL A 33 -6.10 -4.85 2.26
N TYR A 34 -6.81 -4.40 3.28
CA TYR A 34 -8.17 -3.92 3.15
C TYR A 34 -8.13 -2.43 2.78
N LEU A 35 -8.63 -2.13 1.58
CA LEU A 35 -8.81 -0.76 1.13
C LEU A 35 -10.14 -0.20 1.64
N PRO A 36 -10.18 1.07 2.10
CA PRO A 36 -11.43 1.77 2.37
C PRO A 36 -12.38 1.74 1.16
N SER A 37 -13.69 1.65 1.40
CA SER A 37 -14.71 1.58 0.34
C SER A 37 -14.67 2.76 -0.64
N ARG A 38 -14.25 3.95 -0.18
CA ARG A 38 -14.02 5.14 -1.02
C ARG A 38 -12.98 4.92 -2.13
N LEU A 39 -12.13 3.89 -2.01
CA LEU A 39 -11.13 3.51 -2.99
C LEU A 39 -11.60 2.37 -3.91
N ASN A 40 -12.90 2.04 -3.95
CA ASN A 40 -13.40 0.95 -4.79
C ASN A 40 -13.10 1.19 -6.29
N THR A 41 -13.20 2.43 -6.77
CA THR A 41 -12.82 2.78 -8.16
C THR A 41 -11.34 2.49 -8.44
N LEU A 42 -10.46 2.74 -7.46
CA LEU A 42 -9.05 2.38 -7.58
C LEU A 42 -8.89 0.86 -7.64
N TRP A 43 -9.57 0.13 -6.78
CA TRP A 43 -9.56 -1.34 -6.81
C TRP A 43 -10.04 -1.89 -8.16
N GLU A 44 -11.15 -1.39 -8.69
CA GLU A 44 -11.70 -1.79 -10.00
C GLU A 44 -10.71 -1.54 -11.15
N ALA A 45 -9.95 -0.44 -11.09
CA ALA A 45 -8.93 -0.12 -12.09
C ALA A 45 -7.70 -1.05 -12.02
N LEU A 46 -7.42 -1.62 -10.84
CA LEU A 46 -6.21 -2.40 -10.57
C LEU A 46 -6.46 -3.91 -10.57
N GLN A 47 -7.67 -4.37 -10.26
CA GLN A 47 -7.98 -5.80 -10.16
C GLN A 47 -7.67 -6.54 -11.47
N GLY A 48 -7.16 -7.76 -11.36
CA GLY A 48 -6.73 -8.56 -12.52
C GLY A 48 -5.40 -8.14 -13.14
N ARG A 49 -4.76 -7.07 -12.66
CA ARG A 49 -3.43 -6.63 -13.12
C ARG A 49 -2.35 -6.97 -12.09
N LYS A 50 -1.13 -7.22 -12.58
CA LYS A 50 0.06 -7.34 -11.74
C LYS A 50 0.64 -5.94 -11.54
N ILE A 51 0.65 -5.47 -10.30
CA ILE A 51 1.11 -4.13 -9.92
C ILE A 51 2.12 -4.20 -8.78
N ASP A 52 3.03 -3.22 -8.73
CA ASP A 52 3.91 -3.02 -7.59
C ASP A 52 3.26 -2.06 -6.61
N VAL A 53 3.06 -2.52 -5.37
CA VAL A 53 2.47 -1.70 -4.29
C VAL A 53 3.52 -1.46 -3.22
N TRP A 54 3.67 -0.20 -2.81
CA TRP A 54 4.54 0.20 -1.71
C TRP A 54 3.70 0.58 -0.50
N ILE A 55 3.81 -0.20 0.58
CA ILE A 55 3.10 0.05 1.83
C ILE A 55 4.09 0.61 2.84
N VAL A 56 3.83 1.83 3.31
CA VAL A 56 4.64 2.48 4.35
C VAL A 56 3.90 2.37 5.67
N ILE A 57 4.40 1.53 6.57
CA ILE A 57 3.87 1.38 7.93
C ILE A 57 4.70 2.27 8.85
N ARG A 58 4.07 3.25 9.47
CA ARG A 58 4.69 4.01 10.57
C ARG A 58 4.46 3.21 11.85
N SER A 59 5.51 2.58 12.37
CA SER A 59 5.48 2.09 13.75
C SER A 59 5.42 3.32 14.66
N PRO A 60 4.62 3.33 15.74
CA PRO A 60 4.85 4.27 16.82
C PRO A 60 6.32 4.10 17.25
N GLU A 61 7.05 5.21 17.33
CA GLU A 61 8.37 5.23 17.95
C GLU A 61 8.21 4.69 19.38
N ARG A 62 9.04 3.72 19.73
CA ARG A 62 9.18 3.25 21.11
C ARG A 62 10.08 4.21 21.86
#